data_AF-A0A1S3QKU5-F1
#
_entry.id   AF-A0A1S3QKU5-F1
#
_cell.length_a   1.000
_cell.length_b   1.000
_cell.length_c   1.000
_cell.angle_alpha   90.00
_cell.angle_beta   90.00
_cell.angle_gamma   90.00
#
_symmetry.space_group_name_H-M   'P 1'
#
loop_
_entity.id
_entity.type
_entity.pdbx_description
1 polymer ?
#
loop_
_entity_poly.entity_id
_entity_poly.type
_entity_poly.pdbx_seq_one_letter_code
_entity_poly.pdbx_strand_id
1 'polypeptide(L)'
;MDDIENEDKRYCLFLQLLGDSRKWEEFQQLMLLLQAWPPMMKEEVAQSERNPWVVLTSTLIECCRGQGSEIGLDLGQEIMNMVRSLYPSKHKLPAQCIRYMSSLLLDQPGLRLPALKLLTESQDPQLLELALDQINNITEVTITLYSSVLTHRMGLLLRIDSQNGSSAPY
;
A
#
# COMPACT_ATOMS: atom_id res chain seq x y z
N MET A 1 -22.77 22.89 20.16
CA MET A 1 -22.84 22.04 18.95
C MET A 1 -22.12 22.79 17.84
N ASP A 2 -20.85 23.16 18.07
CA ASP A 2 -20.09 24.11 17.23
C ASP A 2 -18.84 23.47 16.58
N ASP A 3 -18.61 22.17 16.80
CA ASP A 3 -17.38 21.46 16.40
C ASP A 3 -17.31 21.09 14.91
N ILE A 4 -18.32 21.47 14.12
CA ILE A 4 -18.42 21.16 12.68
C ILE A 4 -18.51 22.46 11.85
N GLU A 5 -18.51 23.63 12.48
CA GLU A 5 -18.76 24.92 11.80
C GLU A 5 -17.71 25.28 10.75
N ASN A 6 -16.46 24.83 10.91
CA ASN A 6 -15.39 25.11 9.96
C ASN A 6 -14.52 23.89 9.71
N GLU A 7 -13.72 23.93 8.63
CA GLU A 7 -12.84 22.83 8.22
C GLU A 7 -11.83 22.44 9.31
N ASP A 8 -11.22 23.40 9.99
CA ASP A 8 -10.19 23.15 11.00
C ASP A 8 -10.76 22.40 12.21
N LYS A 9 -11.94 22.80 12.70
CA LYS A 9 -12.64 22.11 13.78
C LYS A 9 -12.98 20.67 13.40
N ARG A 10 -13.48 20.45 12.18
CA ARG A 10 -13.78 19.09 11.68
C ARG A 10 -12.52 18.23 11.59
N TYR A 11 -11.41 18.80 11.12
CA TYR A 11 -10.12 18.09 11.06
C TYR A 11 -9.59 17.76 12.46
N CYS A 12 -9.63 18.71 13.39
CA CYS A 12 -9.26 18.47 14.80
C CYS A 12 -10.13 17.38 15.45
N LEU A 13 -11.45 17.42 15.26
CA LEU A 13 -12.36 16.39 15.76
C LEU A 13 -12.03 15.02 15.15
N PHE A 14 -11.78 14.95 13.84
CA PHE A 14 -11.36 13.72 13.18
C PHE A 14 -10.09 13.14 13.81
N LEU A 15 -9.06 13.97 14.02
CA LEU A 15 -7.80 13.52 14.64
C LEU A 15 -8.00 13.03 16.08
N GLN A 16 -8.88 13.68 16.86
CA GLN A 16 -9.21 13.24 18.22
C GLN A 16 -9.86 11.85 18.19
N LEU A 17 -10.91 11.68 17.40
CA LEU A 17 -11.61 10.39 17.29
C LEU A 17 -10.69 9.28 16.75
N LEU A 18 -9.84 9.61 15.78
CA LEU A 18 -8.84 8.67 15.25
C LEU A 18 -7.82 8.27 16.31
N GLY A 19 -7.35 9.21 17.13
CA GLY A 19 -6.42 8.96 18.23
C GLY A 19 -6.99 8.09 19.35
N ASP A 20 -8.31 8.09 19.52
CA ASP A 20 -9.02 7.25 20.50
C ASP A 20 -9.44 5.88 19.94
N SER A 21 -9.43 5.71 18.61
CA SER A 21 -9.86 4.49 17.94
C SER A 21 -8.88 3.33 18.15
N ARG A 22 -9.40 2.15 18.47
CA ARG A 22 -8.62 0.91 18.70
C ARG A 22 -9.17 -0.29 17.92
N LYS A 23 -10.43 -0.23 17.47
CA LYS A 23 -11.11 -1.33 16.78
C LYS A 23 -11.38 -1.01 15.32
N TRP A 24 -11.40 -2.04 14.49
CA TRP A 24 -11.68 -1.92 13.06
C TRP A 24 -13.00 -1.19 12.78
N GLU A 25 -14.06 -1.49 13.53
CA GLU A 25 -15.38 -0.88 13.34
C GLU A 25 -15.37 0.63 13.58
N GLU A 26 -14.52 1.11 14.49
CA GLU A 26 -14.35 2.55 14.77
C GLU A 26 -13.67 3.24 13.58
N PHE A 27 -12.65 2.60 12.98
CA PHE A 27 -12.04 3.08 11.73
C PHE A 27 -13.06 3.12 10.58
N GLN A 28 -13.89 2.09 10.43
CA GLN A 28 -14.96 2.09 9.41
C GLN A 28 -15.94 3.24 9.60
N GLN A 29 -16.32 3.55 10.85
CA GLN A 29 -17.16 4.71 11.15
C GLN A 29 -16.46 6.02 10.79
N LEU A 30 -15.15 6.14 11.02
CA LEU A 30 -14.37 7.31 10.61
C LEU A 30 -14.28 7.47 9.10
N MET A 31 -14.16 6.37 8.34
CA MET A 31 -14.20 6.41 6.88
C MET A 31 -15.55 6.96 6.39
N LEU A 32 -16.66 6.49 6.97
CA LEU A 32 -18.00 6.99 6.63
C LEU A 32 -18.17 8.47 7.00
N LEU A 33 -17.65 8.88 8.16
CA LEU A 33 -17.66 10.28 8.60
C LEU A 33 -16.91 11.18 7.60
N LEU A 34 -15.71 10.77 7.17
CA LEU A 34 -14.93 11.51 6.18
C LEU A 34 -15.66 11.63 4.85
N GLN A 35 -16.35 10.59 4.38
CA GLN A 35 -17.15 10.62 3.15
C GLN A 35 -18.40 11.51 3.27
N ALA A 36 -19.00 11.60 4.46
CA ALA A 36 -20.17 12.43 4.71
C ALA A 36 -19.81 13.92 4.76
N TRP A 37 -18.61 14.26 5.23
CA TRP A 37 -18.16 15.64 5.35
C TRP A 37 -17.72 16.25 4.01
N PRO A 38 -17.79 17.59 3.85
CA PRO A 38 -17.08 18.27 2.77
C PRO A 38 -15.58 17.91 2.80
N PRO A 39 -14.95 17.62 1.64
CA PRO A 39 -13.52 17.34 1.56
C PRO A 39 -12.71 18.42 2.28
N MET A 40 -11.85 18.02 3.21
CA MET A 40 -10.96 18.93 3.94
C MET A 40 -9.71 19.14 3.10
N MET A 41 -9.78 20.11 2.20
CA MET A 41 -8.91 20.24 1.04
C MET A 41 -8.24 21.61 0.96
N LYS A 42 -7.93 22.26 2.10
CA LYS A 42 -6.87 23.28 2.06
C LYS A 42 -5.70 22.70 1.28
N GLU A 43 -5.31 23.38 0.20
CA GLU A 43 -4.50 22.81 -0.88
C GLU A 43 -3.17 22.22 -0.35
N GLU A 44 -2.62 22.87 0.67
CA GLU A 44 -1.45 22.43 1.45
C GLU A 44 -1.61 21.07 2.14
N VAL A 45 -2.82 20.77 2.65
CA VAL A 45 -3.13 19.53 3.37
C VAL A 45 -3.54 18.43 2.38
N ALA A 46 -4.29 18.79 1.33
CA ALA A 46 -4.91 17.87 0.38
C ALA A 46 -3.93 16.91 -0.30
N GLN A 47 -2.71 17.37 -0.61
CA GLN A 47 -1.67 16.59 -1.30
C GLN A 47 -0.54 16.13 -0.37
N SER A 48 -0.68 16.31 0.94
CA SER A 48 0.36 16.00 1.92
C SER A 48 0.04 14.73 2.72
N GLU A 49 1.01 14.29 3.54
CA GLU A 49 0.81 13.24 4.54
C GLU A 49 -0.26 13.59 5.59
N ARG A 50 -0.62 14.88 5.72
CA ARG A 50 -1.69 15.34 6.62
C ARG A 50 -3.08 15.14 6.04
N ASN A 51 -3.21 14.69 4.80
CA ASN A 51 -4.52 14.35 4.22
C ASN A 51 -5.26 13.36 5.14
N PRO A 52 -6.55 13.59 5.48
CA PRO A 52 -7.28 12.76 6.44
C PRO A 52 -7.26 11.27 6.10
N TRP A 53 -7.30 10.90 4.82
CA TRP A 53 -7.25 9.51 4.38
C TRP A 53 -5.87 8.89 4.54
N VAL A 54 -4.80 9.66 4.37
CA VAL A 54 -3.42 9.21 4.60
C VAL A 54 -3.19 8.98 6.09
N VAL A 55 -3.59 9.95 6.94
CA VAL A 55 -3.48 9.83 8.41
C VAL A 55 -4.33 8.70 8.96
N LEU A 56 -5.55 8.49 8.41
CA LEU A 56 -6.37 7.34 8.76
C LEU A 56 -5.63 6.03 8.46
N THR A 57 -5.06 5.92 7.26
CA THR A 57 -4.36 4.71 6.80
C THR A 57 -3.13 4.42 7.65
N SER A 58 -2.32 5.44 7.97
CA SER A 58 -1.14 5.26 8.81
C SER A 58 -1.53 4.78 10.21
N THR A 59 -2.52 5.42 10.83
CA THR A 59 -2.98 5.07 12.18
C THR A 59 -3.58 3.65 12.20
N LEU A 60 -4.37 3.30 11.19
CA LEU A 60 -4.93 1.96 11.04
C LEU A 60 -3.84 0.88 10.96
N ILE A 61 -2.82 1.11 10.12
CA ILE A 61 -1.68 0.18 9.98
C ILE A 61 -0.94 0.02 11.32
N GLU A 62 -0.70 1.13 12.04
CA GLU A 62 -0.05 1.12 13.35
C GLU A 62 -0.86 0.36 14.40
N CYS A 63 -2.18 0.58 14.47
CA CYS A 63 -3.06 -0.13 15.39
C CYS A 63 -3.08 -1.63 15.11
N CYS A 64 -3.15 -2.05 13.84
CA CYS A 64 -3.17 -3.46 13.47
C CYS A 64 -1.81 -4.16 13.67
N ARG A 65 -0.68 -3.42 13.67
CA ARG A 65 0.66 -3.98 13.92
C ARG A 65 0.76 -4.67 15.29
N GLY A 66 0.02 -4.19 16.28
CA GLY A 66 0.05 -4.71 17.65
C GLY A 66 -0.96 -5.83 17.95
N GLN A 67 -1.91 -6.10 17.06
CA GLN A 67 -3.09 -6.94 17.33
C GLN A 67 -3.01 -8.34 16.68
N GLY A 68 -1.80 -8.90 16.56
CA GLY A 68 -1.47 -10.07 15.72
C GLY A 68 -2.57 -11.13 15.59
N SER A 69 -3.02 -11.38 14.35
CA SER A 69 -3.95 -12.44 13.90
C SER A 69 -5.29 -12.62 14.65
N GLU A 70 -5.58 -11.87 15.72
CA GLU A 70 -6.83 -12.00 16.49
C GLU A 70 -8.06 -11.54 15.70
N ILE A 71 -7.84 -10.73 14.68
CA ILE A 71 -8.86 -10.26 13.76
C ILE A 71 -8.53 -10.88 12.41
N GLY A 72 -9.43 -11.70 11.86
CA GLY A 72 -9.33 -12.26 10.50
C GLY A 72 -9.47 -11.20 9.39
N LEU A 73 -9.04 -9.98 9.66
CA LEU A 73 -9.11 -8.81 8.79
C LEU A 73 -7.98 -8.88 7.77
N ASP A 74 -8.33 -8.96 6.50
CA ASP A 74 -7.39 -8.67 5.42
C ASP A 74 -7.25 -7.14 5.29
N LEU A 75 -6.37 -6.59 6.13
CA LEU A 75 -6.10 -5.14 6.19
C LEU A 75 -5.75 -4.56 4.82
N GLY A 76 -4.98 -5.31 4.01
CA GLY A 76 -4.60 -4.89 2.68
C GLY A 76 -5.81 -4.76 1.75
N GLN A 77 -6.71 -5.74 1.80
CA GLN A 77 -7.96 -5.71 1.02
C GLN A 77 -8.89 -4.59 1.47
N GLU A 78 -8.99 -4.32 2.77
CA GLU A 78 -9.82 -3.24 3.29
C GLU A 78 -9.32 -1.85 2.89
N ILE A 79 -8.01 -1.61 2.95
CA ILE A 79 -7.42 -0.35 2.46
C ILE A 79 -7.71 -0.19 0.95
N MET A 80 -7.59 -1.26 0.17
CA MET A 80 -7.93 -1.21 -1.27
C MET A 80 -9.41 -0.90 -1.49
N ASN A 81 -10.32 -1.54 -0.74
CA ASN A 81 -11.76 -1.30 -0.84
C ASN A 81 -12.09 0.16 -0.51
N MET A 82 -11.49 0.69 0.55
CA MET A 82 -11.61 2.08 0.94
C MET A 82 -11.17 3.00 -0.22
N VAL A 83 -9.94 2.87 -0.73
CA VAL A 83 -9.44 3.73 -1.81
C VAL A 83 -10.32 3.65 -3.07
N ARG A 84 -10.74 2.44 -3.47
CA ARG A 84 -11.62 2.24 -4.64
C ARG A 84 -12.97 2.93 -4.47
N SER A 85 -13.53 2.92 -3.25
CA SER A 85 -14.78 3.62 -2.95
C SER A 85 -14.69 5.14 -3.14
N LEU A 86 -13.47 5.71 -3.08
CA LEU A 86 -13.23 7.14 -3.24
C LEU A 86 -13.13 7.57 -4.70
N TYR A 87 -12.81 6.66 -5.63
CA TYR A 87 -12.64 6.99 -7.06
C TYR A 87 -13.82 7.73 -7.70
N PRO A 88 -15.09 7.33 -7.51
CA PRO A 88 -16.23 8.05 -8.08
C PRO A 88 -16.65 9.29 -7.26
N SER A 89 -15.98 9.58 -6.14
CA SER A 89 -16.44 10.57 -5.17
C SER A 89 -15.66 11.88 -5.25
N LYS A 90 -16.21 12.94 -4.62
CA LYS A 90 -15.51 14.20 -4.34
C LYS A 90 -14.27 14.06 -3.44
N HIS A 91 -14.06 12.88 -2.85
CA HIS A 91 -12.90 12.54 -2.02
C HIS A 91 -11.83 11.75 -2.77
N LYS A 92 -11.91 11.68 -4.11
CA LYS A 92 -10.88 11.03 -4.93
C LYS A 92 -9.49 11.51 -4.51
N LEU A 93 -8.62 10.56 -4.21
CA LEU A 93 -7.28 10.84 -3.72
C LEU A 93 -6.37 11.35 -4.84
N PRO A 94 -5.60 12.42 -4.60
CA PRO A 94 -4.48 12.80 -5.47
C PRO A 94 -3.44 11.67 -5.55
N ALA A 95 -2.70 11.61 -6.67
CA ALA A 95 -1.63 10.63 -6.88
C ALA A 95 -0.58 10.67 -5.75
N GLN A 96 -0.25 11.87 -5.25
CA GLN A 96 0.69 12.02 -4.13
C GLN A 96 0.19 11.33 -2.85
N CYS A 97 -1.11 11.38 -2.54
CA CYS A 97 -1.69 10.66 -1.40
C CYS A 97 -1.62 9.14 -1.60
N ILE A 98 -1.89 8.65 -2.82
CA ILE A 98 -1.71 7.23 -3.15
C ILE A 98 -0.24 6.81 -2.96
N ARG A 99 0.71 7.65 -3.37
CA ARG A 99 2.14 7.41 -3.15
C ARG A 99 2.46 7.24 -1.66
N TYR A 100 2.00 8.15 -0.82
CA TYR A 100 2.20 8.06 0.63
C TYR A 100 1.61 6.79 1.22
N MET A 101 0.35 6.50 0.89
CA MET A 101 -0.31 5.28 1.34
C MET A 101 0.46 4.05 0.89
N SER A 102 0.79 3.92 -0.40
CA SER A 102 1.57 2.80 -0.91
C SER A 102 2.92 2.67 -0.23
N SER A 103 3.62 3.76 0.10
CA SER A 103 4.87 3.70 0.88
C SER A 103 4.64 3.07 2.25
N LEU A 104 3.62 3.52 2.98
CA LEU A 104 3.28 2.97 4.30
C LEU A 104 3.00 1.46 4.25
N LEU A 105 2.33 0.99 3.19
CA LEU A 105 2.04 -0.44 2.99
C LEU A 105 3.29 -1.24 2.55
N LEU A 106 4.17 -0.67 1.72
CA LEU A 106 5.42 -1.32 1.31
C LEU A 106 6.34 -1.61 2.50
N ASP A 107 6.29 -0.76 3.54
CA ASP A 107 7.06 -0.90 4.77
C ASP A 107 6.50 -1.99 5.73
N GLN A 108 5.33 -2.57 5.43
CA GLN A 108 4.74 -3.64 6.24
C GLN A 108 4.96 -5.03 5.64
N PRO A 109 5.34 -6.03 6.45
CA PRO A 109 5.31 -7.42 6.01
C PRO A 109 3.86 -7.82 5.68
N GLY A 110 3.66 -8.46 4.52
CA GLY A 110 2.34 -8.94 4.07
C GLY A 110 1.47 -7.92 3.31
N LEU A 111 1.78 -6.62 3.33
CA LEU A 111 0.98 -5.60 2.60
C LEU A 111 1.59 -5.12 1.28
N ARG A 112 2.73 -5.72 0.87
CA ARG A 112 3.42 -5.34 -0.38
C ARG A 112 2.54 -5.48 -1.62
N LEU A 113 1.79 -6.58 -1.74
CA LEU A 113 0.92 -6.80 -2.90
C LEU A 113 -0.23 -5.77 -2.99
N PRO A 114 -0.99 -5.50 -1.90
CA PRO A 114 -1.92 -4.37 -1.84
C PRO A 114 -1.28 -3.02 -2.22
N ALA A 115 -0.06 -2.74 -1.76
CA ALA A 115 0.65 -1.50 -2.10
C ALA A 115 0.90 -1.36 -3.61
N LEU A 116 1.37 -2.43 -4.25
CA LEU A 116 1.60 -2.47 -5.69
C LEU A 116 0.30 -2.32 -6.48
N LYS A 117 -0.78 -2.98 -6.04
CA LYS A 117 -2.12 -2.82 -6.65
C LYS A 117 -2.58 -1.37 -6.61
N LEU A 118 -2.48 -0.71 -5.46
CA LEU A 118 -2.83 0.71 -5.31
C LEU A 118 -2.06 1.62 -6.28
N LEU A 119 -0.74 1.39 -6.43
CA LEU A 119 0.08 2.14 -7.39
C LEU A 119 -0.43 1.94 -8.82
N THR A 120 -0.68 0.69 -9.23
CA THR A 120 -1.12 0.37 -10.59
C THR A 120 -2.55 0.83 -10.91
N GLU A 121 -3.46 0.80 -9.93
CA GLU A 121 -4.86 1.21 -10.11
C GLU A 121 -5.05 2.73 -10.21
N SER A 122 -4.07 3.51 -9.74
CA SER A 122 -4.09 4.98 -9.83
C SER A 122 -4.08 5.51 -11.27
N GLN A 123 -3.56 4.72 -12.21
CA GLN A 123 -3.30 5.10 -13.61
C GLN A 123 -2.39 6.33 -13.76
N ASP A 124 -1.70 6.73 -12.71
CA ASP A 124 -0.70 7.80 -12.76
C ASP A 124 0.63 7.23 -13.28
N PRO A 125 1.25 7.86 -14.31
CA PRO A 125 2.49 7.35 -14.89
C PRO A 125 3.64 7.21 -13.91
N GLN A 126 3.80 8.16 -12.97
CA GLN A 126 4.89 8.14 -11.99
C GLN A 126 4.68 7.03 -10.95
N LEU A 127 3.42 6.77 -10.59
CA LEU A 127 3.09 5.66 -9.69
C LEU A 127 3.24 4.30 -10.37
N LEU A 128 2.93 4.19 -11.66
CA LEU A 128 3.16 2.97 -12.43
C LEU A 128 4.66 2.66 -12.56
N GLU A 129 5.49 3.67 -12.84
CA GLU A 129 6.96 3.52 -12.85
C GLU A 129 7.48 3.06 -11.48
N LEU A 130 7.02 3.68 -10.40
CA LEU A 130 7.35 3.25 -9.04
C LEU A 130 6.95 1.79 -8.77
N ALA A 131 5.79 1.34 -9.26
CA ALA A 131 5.37 -0.05 -9.10
C ALA A 131 6.32 -1.02 -9.82
N LEU A 132 6.76 -0.68 -11.03
CA LEU A 132 7.72 -1.47 -11.80
C LEU A 132 9.07 -1.57 -11.09
N ASP A 133 9.59 -0.45 -10.58
CA ASP A 133 10.83 -0.43 -9.80
C ASP A 133 10.75 -1.34 -8.57
N GLN A 134 9.63 -1.28 -7.84
CA GLN A 134 9.41 -2.13 -6.68
C GLN A 134 9.33 -3.62 -7.02
N ILE A 135 8.82 -3.99 -8.20
CA ILE A 135 8.78 -5.38 -8.70
C ILE A 135 10.17 -5.85 -9.16
N ASN A 136 10.90 -5.00 -9.88
CA ASN A 136 12.24 -5.29 -10.34
C ASN A 136 13.19 -5.52 -9.16
N ASN A 137 13.11 -4.68 -8.12
CA ASN A 137 13.89 -4.85 -6.90
C ASN A 137 13.60 -6.18 -6.18
N ILE A 138 12.36 -6.67 -6.18
CA ILE A 138 12.05 -8.02 -5.65
C ILE A 138 12.73 -9.08 -6.49
N THR A 139 12.61 -8.98 -7.81
CA THR A 139 13.12 -9.97 -8.76
C THR A 139 14.64 -10.05 -8.70
N GLU A 140 15.32 -8.91 -8.61
CA GLU A 140 16.78 -8.82 -8.45
C GLU A 140 17.25 -9.36 -7.09
N VAL A 141 16.57 -9.01 -5.99
CA VAL A 141 16.86 -9.58 -4.66
C VAL A 141 16.62 -11.09 -4.63
N THR A 142 15.59 -11.56 -5.33
CA THR A 142 15.29 -12.99 -5.48
C THR A 142 16.37 -13.70 -6.29
N ILE A 143 16.80 -13.14 -7.42
CA ILE A 143 17.89 -13.68 -8.26
C ILE A 143 19.23 -13.68 -7.52
N THR A 144 19.54 -12.63 -6.75
CA THR A 144 20.79 -12.54 -5.97
C THR A 144 20.79 -13.50 -4.77
N LEU A 145 19.67 -13.68 -4.06
CA LEU A 145 19.51 -14.72 -3.03
C LEU A 145 19.64 -16.12 -3.63
N TYR A 146 19.03 -16.38 -4.78
CA TYR A 146 19.17 -17.64 -5.49
C TYR A 146 20.53 -17.80 -6.20
N SER A 147 21.34 -16.75 -6.39
CA SER A 147 22.68 -16.87 -6.99
C SER A 147 23.65 -17.70 -6.14
N SER A 148 23.44 -17.74 -4.82
CA SER A 148 24.17 -18.62 -3.90
C SER A 148 23.80 -20.10 -4.04
N VAL A 149 22.62 -20.38 -4.61
CA VAL A 149 22.09 -21.74 -4.82
C VAL A 149 22.17 -22.17 -6.30
N LEU A 150 22.15 -21.21 -7.24
CA LEU A 150 22.23 -21.47 -8.67
C LEU A 150 23.63 -21.87 -9.13
N THR A 151 24.69 -21.58 -8.39
CA THR A 151 26.04 -22.10 -8.74
C THR A 151 26.03 -23.63 -8.78
N HIS A 152 25.24 -24.27 -7.93
CA HIS A 152 25.12 -25.74 -7.93
C HIS A 152 24.19 -26.26 -9.04
N ARG A 153 23.17 -25.50 -9.46
CA ARG A 153 22.23 -25.93 -10.52
C ARG A 153 22.72 -25.60 -11.94
N MET A 154 23.41 -24.48 -12.16
CA MET A 154 24.10 -24.20 -13.42
C MET A 154 25.29 -25.14 -13.67
N GLY A 155 26.00 -25.55 -12.61
CA GLY A 155 27.07 -26.55 -12.72
C GLY A 155 26.59 -27.93 -13.19
N LEU A 156 25.35 -28.31 -12.87
CA LEU A 156 24.73 -29.55 -13.34
C LEU A 156 24.21 -29.45 -14.78
N LEU A 157 23.70 -28.29 -15.21
CA LEU A 157 23.27 -28.05 -16.60
C LEU A 157 24.45 -28.05 -17.58
N LEU A 158 25.56 -27.38 -17.24
CA LEU A 158 26.78 -27.40 -18.07
C LEU A 158 27.43 -28.79 -18.16
N ARG A 159 27.23 -29.66 -17.16
CA ARG A 159 27.76 -31.03 -17.16
C ARG A 159 26.92 -31.98 -18.04
N ILE A 160 25.63 -31.69 -18.22
CA ILE A 160 24.74 -32.43 -19.11
C ILE A 160 25.01 -32.06 -20.58
N ASP A 161 25.25 -30.78 -20.88
CA ASP A 161 25.61 -30.34 -22.24
C ASP A 161 26.96 -30.89 -22.70
N SER A 162 27.92 -31.07 -21.79
CA SER A 162 29.21 -31.69 -22.11
C SER A 162 29.14 -33.20 -22.37
N GLN A 163 28.06 -33.89 -21.99
CA GLN A 163 27.88 -35.33 -22.26
C GLN A 163 27.05 -35.62 -23.53
N ASN A 164 26.30 -34.64 -24.05
CA ASN A 164 25.49 -34.79 -25.27
C ASN A 164 26.19 -34.33 -26.57
N GLY A 165 27.42 -33.81 -26.49
CA GLY A 165 28.17 -33.26 -27.63
C GLY A 165 29.09 -34.22 -28.39
N SER A 166 29.02 -35.54 -28.19
CA SER A 166 29.94 -36.49 -28.82
C SER A 166 29.22 -37.61 -29.58
N SER A 167 28.48 -37.26 -30.62
CA SER A 167 28.15 -38.19 -31.70
C SER A 167 27.73 -37.45 -32.97
N ALA A 168 28.69 -37.19 -33.85
CA ALA A 168 28.45 -37.03 -35.29
C ALA A 168 29.30 -38.09 -36.00
N PRO A 169 28.71 -39.05 -36.73
CA PRO A 169 29.48 -39.89 -37.63
C PRO A 169 29.69 -39.18 -38.98
N TYR A 170 30.80 -39.58 -39.60
CA TYR A 170 31.34 -39.20 -40.91
C TYR A 170 30.33 -39.26 -42.07
#